data_AF-A0A960SR74-F1
#
_entry.id   AF-A0A960SR74-F1
#
_cell.length_a   1.000
_cell.length_b   1.000
_cell.length_c   1.000
_cell.angle_alpha   90.00
_cell.angle_beta   90.00
_cell.angle_gamma   90.00
#
_symmetry.space_group_name_H-M   'P 1'
#
loop_
_entity.id
_entity.type
_entity.pdbx_description
1 polymer ?
#
loop_
_entity_poly.entity_id
_entity_poly.type
_entity_poly.pdbx_seq_one_letter_code
_entity_poly.pdbx_strand_id
1 'polypeptide(L)'
;QWNHVPDDSKWSLSEQSGVLRLHSLPAADFYSARNSLCQRPPGPESIMTVELGTDGMVAGDTAGLALLSSPYAWIGVVRTDEGLRLQRHTSPDMGRGFGRRNATPPTASPPVLGPVEPPPRLWLRVHCDFDTDEAVFSWSADGHQFIPLGEPFVMRFQLTTFQGVRPSLFHYNTSGHPGGYADFDNYTVDEPRSRGIEREIPLGRTITLTSGADGSVMVARTDSDKLVNLAAVDGGVSHDAQFRVVDLGLGRVALKDLRGRFLAVADGAVTLRDLSGAPPGKGESFQWINLLRGDTLLMALANHRYLTTEPGKPGPVTATATGPTPARKGGACFKWQVVE
;
A
#
# COMPACT_ATOMS: atom_id res chain seq x y z
N GLN A 1 -12.62 17.52 0.52
CA GLN A 1 -14.08 17.24 0.45
C GLN A 1 -14.59 17.06 1.86
N TRP A 2 -15.59 17.82 2.29
CA TRP A 2 -16.19 17.63 3.62
C TRP A 2 -16.86 16.26 3.77
N ASN A 3 -16.86 15.72 4.99
CA ASN A 3 -17.74 14.63 5.38
C ASN A 3 -19.13 15.20 5.65
N HIS A 4 -20.13 14.78 4.85
CA HIS A 4 -21.45 15.42 4.79
C HIS A 4 -21.38 16.93 4.47
N VAL A 5 -22.48 17.65 4.69
CA VAL A 5 -22.59 19.10 4.50
C VAL A 5 -21.91 19.81 5.68
N PRO A 6 -20.98 20.75 5.44
CA PRO A 6 -20.35 21.52 6.50
C PRO A 6 -21.31 22.57 7.09
N ASP A 7 -20.95 23.10 8.26
CA ASP A 7 -21.39 24.40 8.75
C ASP A 7 -20.35 25.45 8.34
N ASP A 8 -20.69 26.26 7.35
CA ASP A 8 -19.78 27.27 6.78
C ASP A 8 -19.45 28.42 7.72
N SER A 9 -20.16 28.54 8.85
CA SER A 9 -19.82 29.51 9.91
C SER A 9 -18.75 28.99 10.88
N LYS A 10 -18.31 27.74 10.72
CA LYS A 10 -17.44 27.02 11.67
C LYS A 10 -16.12 26.53 11.07
N TRP A 11 -15.76 27.05 9.90
CA TRP A 11 -14.41 26.89 9.34
C TRP A 11 -13.95 28.20 8.71
N SER A 12 -12.64 28.44 8.69
CA SER A 12 -12.07 29.64 8.08
C SER A 12 -10.69 29.37 7.49
N LEU A 13 -10.38 30.08 6.41
CA LEU A 13 -9.03 30.22 5.83
C LEU A 13 -8.51 31.66 5.94
N SER A 14 -9.28 32.56 6.57
CA SER A 14 -9.00 34.00 6.63
C SER A 14 -8.86 34.54 8.05
N GLU A 15 -9.34 33.82 9.08
CA GLU A 15 -9.07 34.17 10.49
C GLU A 15 -7.56 34.09 10.78
N GLN A 16 -6.88 33.16 10.13
CA GLN A 16 -5.42 33.11 10.02
C GLN A 16 -5.06 32.73 8.59
N SER A 17 -4.42 33.66 7.87
CA SER A 17 -4.12 33.47 6.45
C SER A 17 -3.20 32.26 6.23
N GLY A 18 -3.61 31.37 5.33
CA GLY A 18 -2.87 30.14 4.99
C GLY A 18 -3.19 28.94 5.88
N VAL A 19 -3.94 29.13 6.97
CA VAL A 19 -4.25 28.10 7.96
C VAL A 19 -5.74 27.75 7.93
N LEU A 20 -6.06 26.46 7.96
CA LEU A 20 -7.43 26.01 8.13
C LEU A 20 -7.78 26.02 9.62
N ARG A 21 -8.62 26.97 10.03
CA ARG A 21 -9.21 27.00 11.36
C ARG A 21 -10.53 26.24 11.37
N LEU A 22 -10.69 25.29 12.30
CA LEU A 22 -11.95 24.62 12.58
C LEU A 22 -12.45 25.00 13.97
N HIS A 23 -13.66 25.55 14.05
CA HIS A 23 -14.35 25.82 15.33
C HIS A 23 -15.13 24.57 15.74
N SER A 24 -14.95 24.07 16.97
CA SER A 24 -15.58 22.82 17.36
C SER A 24 -17.10 22.97 17.51
N LEU A 25 -17.80 21.98 16.96
CA LEU A 25 -19.22 21.73 17.19
C LEU A 25 -19.37 20.54 18.14
N PRO A 26 -20.52 20.42 18.84
CA PRO A 26 -20.77 19.28 19.70
C PRO A 26 -20.85 17.98 18.90
N ALA A 27 -20.10 16.96 19.31
CA ALA A 27 -20.21 15.61 18.78
C ALA A 27 -19.82 14.58 19.87
N ALA A 28 -20.42 13.39 19.79
CA ALA A 28 -20.09 12.31 20.71
C ALA A 28 -18.73 11.66 20.36
N ASP A 29 -18.39 11.67 19.08
CA ASP A 29 -17.20 11.06 18.53
C ASP A 29 -16.81 11.65 17.17
N PHE A 30 -15.68 11.18 16.61
CA PHE A 30 -15.23 11.61 15.28
C PHE A 30 -16.24 11.30 14.17
N TYR A 31 -16.94 10.16 14.24
CA TYR A 31 -17.86 9.74 13.17
C TYR A 31 -19.05 10.69 13.02
N SER A 32 -19.49 11.29 14.14
CA SER A 32 -20.57 12.28 14.22
C SER A 32 -20.08 13.73 14.11
N ALA A 33 -18.77 13.97 14.05
CA ALA A 33 -18.19 15.31 13.96
C ALA A 33 -18.44 15.97 12.59
N ARG A 34 -19.20 17.07 12.60
CA ARG A 34 -19.34 17.97 11.45
C ARG A 34 -18.00 18.64 11.14
N ASN A 35 -17.89 19.18 9.92
CA ASN A 35 -16.69 19.88 9.44
C ASN A 35 -15.43 19.03 9.50
N SER A 36 -15.55 17.72 9.31
CA SER A 36 -14.40 16.87 9.04
C SER A 36 -13.98 17.02 7.58
N LEU A 37 -12.77 17.53 7.32
CA LEU A 37 -12.25 17.75 5.98
C LEU A 37 -11.47 16.52 5.50
N CYS A 38 -11.94 15.87 4.44
CA CYS A 38 -11.38 14.61 3.98
C CYS A 38 -10.71 14.72 2.60
N GLN A 39 -9.69 13.90 2.38
CA GLN A 39 -9.06 13.65 1.08
C GLN A 39 -9.09 12.15 0.74
N ARG A 40 -8.93 11.78 -0.55
CA ARG A 40 -8.67 10.39 -0.94
C ARG A 40 -7.16 10.18 -0.87
N PRO A 41 -6.67 9.13 -0.19
CA PRO A 41 -5.25 8.87 -0.17
C PRO A 41 -4.80 8.27 -1.51
N PRO A 42 -3.65 8.70 -2.05
CA PRO A 42 -3.03 8.05 -3.21
C PRO A 42 -2.47 6.66 -2.82
N GLY A 43 -2.63 5.67 -3.71
CA GLY A 43 -2.03 4.34 -3.51
C GLY A 43 -0.73 4.17 -4.31
N PRO A 44 0.02 3.07 -4.09
CA PRO A 44 -0.23 2.01 -3.11
C PRO A 44 0.22 2.36 -1.69
N GLU A 45 0.87 3.50 -1.50
CA GLU A 45 1.38 3.97 -0.21
C GLU A 45 1.32 5.49 -0.13
N SER A 46 0.88 5.99 1.02
CA SER A 46 0.79 7.43 1.27
C SER A 46 1.13 7.76 2.71
N ILE A 47 1.89 8.82 2.92
CA ILE A 47 2.23 9.34 4.24
C ILE A 47 1.64 10.74 4.34
N MET A 48 0.58 10.89 5.12
CA MET A 48 -0.08 12.17 5.36
C MET A 48 0.45 12.77 6.65
N THR A 49 0.92 14.02 6.61
CA THR A 49 1.36 14.77 7.79
C THR A 49 0.63 16.12 7.85
N VAL A 50 0.22 16.55 9.03
CA VAL A 50 -0.38 17.87 9.27
C VAL A 50 0.21 18.50 10.52
N GLU A 51 0.41 19.82 10.50
CA GLU A 51 0.71 20.61 11.69
C GLU A 51 -0.61 20.99 12.37
N LEU A 52 -0.70 20.77 13.68
CA LEU A 52 -1.85 21.08 14.51
C LEU A 52 -1.47 22.14 15.55
N GLY A 53 -2.20 23.25 15.57
CA GLY A 53 -2.20 24.25 16.63
C GLY A 53 -3.40 24.07 17.56
N THR A 54 -3.14 24.06 18.86
CA THR A 54 -4.13 23.75 19.92
C THR A 54 -4.35 24.92 20.91
N ASP A 55 -3.76 26.09 20.66
CA ASP A 55 -3.84 27.26 21.53
C ASP A 55 -5.29 27.72 21.79
N GLY A 56 -6.17 27.52 20.81
CA GLY A 56 -7.59 27.85 20.88
C GLY A 56 -8.49 26.77 21.49
N MET A 57 -7.97 25.59 21.82
CA MET A 57 -8.79 24.49 22.33
C MET A 57 -9.21 24.74 23.79
N VAL A 58 -10.45 24.37 24.10
CA VAL A 58 -11.02 24.43 25.46
C VAL A 58 -11.38 23.04 25.96
N ALA A 59 -11.67 22.90 27.26
CA ALA A 59 -12.03 21.62 27.85
C ALA A 59 -13.17 20.92 27.07
N GLY A 60 -12.97 19.63 26.80
CA GLY A 60 -13.87 18.81 25.98
C GLY A 60 -13.54 18.78 24.49
N ASP A 61 -12.67 19.67 23.98
CA ASP A 61 -12.25 19.66 22.58
C ASP A 61 -11.37 18.45 22.24
N THR A 62 -11.58 17.90 21.06
CA THR A 62 -10.75 16.85 20.43
C THR A 62 -10.47 17.22 18.97
N ALA A 63 -9.20 17.37 18.62
CA ALA A 63 -8.76 17.73 17.27
C ALA A 63 -7.67 16.78 16.77
N GLY A 64 -7.66 16.45 15.48
CA GLY A 64 -6.59 15.58 14.96
C GLY A 64 -6.70 15.15 13.51
N LEU A 65 -5.97 14.07 13.20
CA LEU A 65 -5.89 13.41 11.90
C LEU A 65 -6.47 12.00 12.01
N ALA A 66 -7.53 11.76 11.26
CA ALA A 66 -8.28 10.51 11.27
C ALA A 66 -8.18 9.75 9.94
N LEU A 67 -8.43 8.45 10.00
CA LEU A 67 -8.80 7.60 8.88
C LEU A 67 -10.30 7.31 8.97
N LEU A 68 -11.10 8.04 8.19
CA LEU A 68 -12.54 7.84 8.10
C LEU A 68 -12.83 6.54 7.33
N SER A 69 -13.33 5.55 8.08
CA SER A 69 -13.92 4.31 7.58
C SER A 69 -14.82 3.72 8.68
N SER A 70 -15.23 2.46 8.53
CA SER A 70 -15.86 1.68 9.58
C SER A 70 -15.15 0.34 9.70
N PRO A 71 -14.39 0.09 10.78
CA PRO A 71 -14.05 1.03 11.87
C PRO A 71 -13.21 2.24 11.39
N TYR A 72 -13.23 3.33 12.16
CA TYR A 72 -12.33 4.46 11.99
C TYR A 72 -11.22 4.44 13.05
N ALA A 73 -10.13 5.17 12.79
CA ALA A 73 -9.07 5.40 13.76
C ALA A 73 -8.54 6.82 13.62
N TRP A 74 -7.96 7.38 14.68
CA TRP A 74 -7.36 8.71 14.62
C TRP A 74 -6.22 8.87 15.62
N ILE A 75 -5.33 9.82 15.34
CA ILE A 75 -4.38 10.39 16.28
C ILE A 75 -4.69 11.88 16.45
N GLY A 76 -4.62 12.41 17.67
CA GLY A 76 -5.03 13.77 17.95
C GLY A 76 -4.78 14.21 19.38
N VAL A 77 -5.15 15.44 19.68
CA VAL A 77 -5.07 16.04 21.00
C VAL A 77 -6.47 16.19 21.59
N VAL A 78 -6.60 15.84 22.86
CA VAL A 78 -7.78 16.08 23.69
C VAL A 78 -7.43 17.14 24.72
N ARG A 79 -8.26 18.18 24.84
CA ARG A 79 -8.14 19.19 25.90
C ARG A 79 -9.04 18.77 27.06
N THR A 80 -8.45 18.39 28.18
CA THR A 80 -9.15 18.11 29.44
C THR A 80 -9.05 19.31 30.38
N ASP A 81 -9.71 19.23 31.53
CA ASP A 81 -9.58 20.25 32.58
C ASP A 81 -8.14 20.29 33.15
N GLU A 82 -7.40 19.19 33.07
CA GLU A 82 -6.02 19.05 33.53
C GLU A 82 -4.95 19.44 32.49
N GLY A 83 -5.35 19.74 31.25
CA GLY A 83 -4.41 20.15 30.20
C GLY A 83 -4.58 19.39 28.87
N LEU A 84 -3.53 19.41 28.05
CA LEU A 84 -3.54 18.72 26.76
C LEU A 84 -3.11 17.26 26.92
N ARG A 85 -3.75 16.37 26.17
CA ARG A 85 -3.42 14.94 26.12
C ARG A 85 -3.38 14.46 24.69
N LEU A 86 -2.24 13.93 24.27
CA LEU A 86 -2.12 13.22 23.00
C LEU A 86 -2.78 11.84 23.12
N GLN A 87 -3.61 11.48 22.14
CA GLN A 87 -4.30 10.19 22.11
C GLN A 87 -4.32 9.58 20.70
N ARG A 88 -4.33 8.25 20.65
CA ARG A 88 -4.72 7.48 19.48
C ARG A 88 -5.93 6.63 19.82
N HIS A 89 -6.95 6.69 18.98
CA HIS A 89 -8.21 5.99 19.20
C HIS A 89 -8.56 5.09 18.02
N THR A 90 -9.33 4.05 18.29
CA THR A 90 -9.90 3.16 17.28
C THR A 90 -11.32 2.84 17.66
N SER A 91 -12.22 3.12 16.72
CA SER A 91 -13.62 2.78 16.92
C SER A 91 -13.77 1.27 16.91
N PRO A 92 -14.79 0.74 17.59
CA PRO A 92 -15.21 -0.63 17.36
C PRO A 92 -15.64 -0.80 15.89
N ASP A 93 -15.62 -2.04 15.41
CA ASP A 93 -16.22 -2.39 14.12
C ASP A 93 -17.74 -2.19 14.24
N MET A 94 -18.28 -1.22 13.50
CA MET A 94 -19.71 -0.88 13.57
C MET A 94 -20.58 -1.90 12.81
N GLY A 95 -19.98 -2.93 12.20
CA GLY A 95 -20.67 -4.02 11.52
C GLY A 95 -21.31 -3.63 10.18
N ARG A 96 -21.83 -4.63 9.46
CA ARG A 96 -22.55 -4.40 8.20
C ARG A 96 -24.00 -4.00 8.46
N GLY A 97 -24.41 -2.88 7.88
CA GLY A 97 -25.74 -2.73 7.28
C GLY A 97 -26.70 -1.75 7.94
N PHE A 98 -27.50 -1.13 7.07
CA PHE A 98 -28.71 -0.33 7.29
C PHE A 98 -29.86 -1.09 8.03
N GLY A 99 -29.55 -2.01 8.96
CA GLY A 99 -30.51 -2.96 9.53
C GLY A 99 -30.36 -3.30 11.01
N ARG A 100 -29.23 -2.97 11.67
CA ARG A 100 -29.06 -3.20 13.12
C ARG A 100 -29.32 -1.93 13.93
N ARG A 101 -30.57 -1.47 13.98
CA ARG A 101 -30.99 -0.34 14.83
C ARG A 101 -31.01 -0.65 16.34
N ASN A 102 -30.90 -1.94 16.73
CA ASN A 102 -31.05 -2.40 18.12
C ASN A 102 -29.90 -3.28 18.63
N ALA A 103 -28.72 -3.29 18.00
CA ALA A 103 -27.57 -3.98 18.57
C ALA A 103 -26.85 -3.03 19.54
N THR A 104 -26.54 -3.48 20.75
CA THR A 104 -25.66 -2.76 21.68
C THR A 104 -24.36 -2.44 20.94
N PRO A 105 -23.95 -1.16 20.84
CA PRO A 105 -22.68 -0.81 20.22
C PRO A 105 -21.57 -1.60 20.90
N PRO A 106 -20.64 -2.20 20.14
CA PRO A 106 -19.48 -2.83 20.76
C PRO A 106 -18.74 -1.78 21.59
N THR A 107 -18.27 -2.16 22.77
CA THR A 107 -17.54 -1.25 23.65
C THR A 107 -16.23 -0.84 22.97
N ALA A 108 -16.00 0.46 22.80
CA ALA A 108 -14.75 0.95 22.27
C ALA A 108 -13.59 0.59 23.22
N SER A 109 -12.44 0.19 22.68
CA SER A 109 -11.23 0.07 23.47
C SER A 109 -10.82 1.44 24.01
N PRO A 110 -10.22 1.52 25.22
CA PRO A 110 -9.69 2.78 25.71
C PRO A 110 -8.64 3.32 24.72
N PRO A 111 -8.53 4.65 24.56
CA PRO A 111 -7.53 5.24 23.71
C PRO A 111 -6.12 4.95 24.23
N VAL A 112 -5.17 4.85 23.31
CA VAL A 112 -3.73 4.79 23.64
C VAL A 112 -3.28 6.22 23.95
N LEU A 113 -2.76 6.44 25.15
CA LEU A 113 -2.30 7.76 25.60
C LEU A 113 -0.84 7.98 25.19
N GLY A 114 -0.53 9.21 24.78
CA GLY A 114 0.86 9.66 24.64
C GLY A 114 1.59 9.67 26.00
N PRO A 115 2.92 9.46 26.01
CA PRO A 115 3.68 9.35 27.26
C PRO A 115 3.88 10.69 27.97
N VAL A 116 3.63 11.81 27.28
CA VAL A 116 3.84 13.18 27.77
C VAL A 116 2.70 14.08 27.33
N GLU A 117 2.53 15.20 28.03
CA GLU A 117 1.71 16.31 27.56
C GLU A 117 2.30 16.89 26.27
N PRO A 118 1.54 16.96 25.16
CA PRO A 118 2.07 17.47 23.91
C PRO A 118 2.28 18.99 23.98
N PRO A 119 3.23 19.53 23.20
CA PRO A 119 3.31 20.98 22.99
C PRO A 119 2.04 21.52 22.31
N PRO A 120 1.71 22.82 22.48
CA PRO A 120 0.53 23.41 21.85
C PRO A 120 0.52 23.36 20.32
N ARG A 121 1.72 23.27 19.71
CA ARG A 121 1.93 23.01 18.28
C ARG A 121 2.70 21.71 18.11
N LEU A 122 2.16 20.81 17.29
CA LEU A 122 2.72 19.48 17.03
C LEU A 122 2.35 19.00 15.62
N TRP A 123 3.02 17.95 15.15
CA TRP A 123 2.71 17.31 13.88
C TRP A 123 2.08 15.94 14.12
N LEU A 124 1.02 15.66 13.36
CA LEU A 124 0.34 14.38 13.34
C LEU A 124 0.56 13.73 11.98
N ARG A 125 0.88 12.44 11.98
CA ARG A 125 1.16 11.67 10.77
C ARG A 125 0.44 10.34 10.77
N VAL A 126 -0.06 9.96 9.59
CA VAL A 126 -0.50 8.60 9.32
C VAL A 126 0.16 8.10 8.04
N HIS A 127 0.85 6.96 8.17
CA HIS A 127 1.41 6.21 7.06
C HIS A 127 0.44 5.09 6.73
N CYS A 128 -0.07 5.07 5.50
CA CYS A 128 -0.98 4.04 5.00
C CYS A 128 -0.27 3.20 3.93
N ASP A 129 -0.23 1.89 4.14
CA ASP A 129 0.14 0.91 3.13
C ASP A 129 -1.12 0.15 2.68
N PHE A 130 -1.58 0.46 1.46
CA PHE A 130 -2.79 -0.16 0.89
C PHE A 130 -2.53 -1.54 0.29
N ASP A 131 -1.27 -1.98 0.24
CA ASP A 131 -0.93 -3.34 -0.12
C ASP A 131 -1.04 -4.30 1.08
N THR A 132 -0.78 -3.83 2.30
CA THR A 132 -0.98 -4.63 3.53
C THR A 132 -2.28 -4.33 4.24
N ASP A 133 -3.01 -3.30 3.80
CA ASP A 133 -4.16 -2.73 4.49
C ASP A 133 -3.82 -2.24 5.91
N GLU A 134 -2.59 -1.80 6.16
CA GLU A 134 -2.14 -1.33 7.48
C GLU A 134 -1.86 0.17 7.50
N ALA A 135 -2.19 0.81 8.63
CA ALA A 135 -1.87 2.20 8.89
C ALA A 135 -1.13 2.37 10.22
N VAL A 136 -0.04 3.15 10.20
CA VAL A 136 0.74 3.50 11.39
C VAL A 136 0.54 4.97 11.70
N PHE A 137 0.06 5.26 12.91
CA PHE A 137 -0.10 6.62 13.41
C PHE A 137 1.14 7.04 14.20
N SER A 138 1.64 8.24 13.95
CA SER A 138 2.78 8.80 14.65
C SER A 138 2.62 10.31 14.85
N TRP A 139 3.39 10.88 15.77
CA TRP A 139 3.37 12.30 16.05
C TRP A 139 4.79 12.84 16.24
N SER A 140 4.96 14.15 16.15
CA SER A 140 6.24 14.82 16.37
C SER A 140 6.03 16.14 17.11
N ALA A 141 6.95 16.45 18.04
CA ALA A 141 6.98 17.73 18.74
C ALA A 141 7.73 18.82 17.96
N ASP A 142 8.54 18.45 16.97
CA ASP A 142 9.48 19.34 16.26
C ASP A 142 9.32 19.31 14.73
N GLY A 143 8.45 18.45 14.20
CA GLY A 143 8.23 18.28 12.77
C GLY A 143 9.28 17.42 12.07
N HIS A 144 10.25 16.87 12.80
CA HIS A 144 11.36 16.09 12.27
C HIS A 144 11.35 14.64 12.76
N GLN A 145 11.32 14.42 14.08
CA GLN A 145 11.33 13.08 14.65
C GLN A 145 9.90 12.63 14.96
N PHE A 146 9.46 11.54 14.33
CA PHE A 146 8.11 10.99 14.50
C PHE A 146 8.12 9.73 15.36
N ILE A 147 7.28 9.72 16.38
CA ILE A 147 7.15 8.63 17.35
C ILE A 147 5.81 7.94 17.10
N PRO A 148 5.79 6.62 16.79
CA PRO A 148 4.55 5.86 16.66
C PRO A 148 3.72 5.87 17.95
N LEU A 149 2.38 5.88 17.82
CA LEU A 149 1.47 5.80 18.96
C LEU A 149 0.43 4.69 18.77
N GLY A 150 0.60 3.62 19.53
CA GLY A 150 -0.20 2.40 19.46
C GLY A 150 0.17 1.48 18.31
N GLU A 151 -0.49 0.32 18.27
CA GLU A 151 -0.27 -0.71 17.25
C GLU A 151 -0.77 -0.29 15.85
N PRO A 152 -0.25 -0.90 14.77
CA PRO A 152 -0.78 -0.73 13.42
C PRO A 152 -2.30 -0.95 13.36
N PHE A 153 -2.99 -0.08 12.64
CA PHE A 153 -4.42 -0.15 12.39
C PHE A 153 -4.70 -0.87 11.08
N VAL A 154 -5.42 -1.99 11.13
CA VAL A 154 -5.88 -2.69 9.92
C VAL A 154 -7.05 -1.92 9.30
N MET A 155 -6.80 -1.26 8.19
CA MET A 155 -7.77 -0.58 7.35
C MET A 155 -8.71 -1.62 6.74
N ARG A 156 -10.03 -1.39 6.81
CA ARG A 156 -11.02 -2.28 6.22
C ARG A 156 -11.83 -1.56 5.17
N PHE A 157 -11.90 -2.15 3.98
CA PHE A 157 -12.90 -1.78 2.99
C PHE A 157 -14.22 -2.49 3.33
N GLN A 158 -15.31 -1.74 3.35
CA GLN A 158 -16.65 -2.27 3.58
C GLN A 158 -17.66 -1.63 2.63
N LEU A 159 -18.79 -2.32 2.43
CA LEU A 159 -19.85 -1.95 1.49
C LEU A 159 -21.02 -1.20 2.13
N THR A 160 -20.92 -0.84 3.42
CA THR A 160 -21.90 -0.02 4.14
C THR A 160 -21.79 1.45 3.72
N THR A 161 -20.59 2.03 3.67
CA THR A 161 -20.38 3.41 3.20
C THR A 161 -19.89 3.49 1.74
N PHE A 162 -19.47 2.37 1.15
CA PHE A 162 -18.92 2.24 -0.21
C PHE A 162 -17.66 3.08 -0.51
N GLN A 163 -17.18 3.85 0.47
CA GLN A 163 -16.00 4.68 0.33
C GLN A 163 -14.78 3.91 0.79
N GLY A 164 -13.66 4.09 0.07
CA GLY A 164 -12.34 3.76 0.60
C GLY A 164 -12.05 4.57 1.86
N VAL A 165 -11.02 4.17 2.61
CA VAL A 165 -10.54 4.93 3.77
C VAL A 165 -10.11 6.34 3.37
N ARG A 166 -10.44 7.35 4.19
CA ARG A 166 -10.16 8.76 3.88
C ARG A 166 -9.43 9.45 5.04
N PRO A 167 -8.18 9.91 4.84
CA PRO A 167 -7.54 10.84 5.74
C PRO A 167 -8.42 12.07 5.96
N SER A 168 -8.61 12.46 7.22
CA SER A 168 -9.57 13.48 7.61
C SER A 168 -9.02 14.35 8.73
N LEU A 169 -9.05 15.67 8.54
CA LEU A 169 -8.83 16.64 9.61
C LEU A 169 -10.16 16.88 10.33
N PHE A 170 -10.15 16.91 11.65
CA PHE A 170 -11.40 17.05 12.42
C PHE A 170 -11.19 17.83 13.71
N HIS A 171 -12.26 18.46 14.19
CA HIS A 171 -12.33 19.11 15.49
C HIS A 171 -13.76 19.08 16.02
N TYR A 172 -13.97 18.57 17.23
CA TYR A 172 -15.29 18.56 17.91
C TYR A 172 -15.15 18.71 19.42
N ASN A 173 -16.26 19.03 20.09
CA ASN A 173 -16.32 19.13 21.55
C ASN A 173 -17.29 18.09 22.13
N THR A 174 -16.90 17.43 23.21
CA THR A 174 -17.68 16.34 23.85
C THR A 174 -18.67 16.82 24.92
N SER A 175 -18.64 18.09 25.31
CA SER A 175 -19.49 18.66 26.38
C SER A 175 -20.96 18.88 26.00
N GLY A 176 -21.32 18.62 24.73
CA GLY A 176 -22.66 18.90 24.19
C GLY A 176 -22.87 20.35 23.73
N HIS A 177 -21.85 21.21 23.81
CA HIS A 177 -21.88 22.60 23.33
C HIS A 177 -20.71 22.87 22.36
N PRO A 178 -20.78 23.91 21.52
CA PRO A 178 -19.60 24.38 20.77
C PRO A 178 -18.45 24.73 21.72
N GLY A 179 -17.22 24.42 21.30
CA GLY A 179 -16.02 24.69 22.09
C GLY A 179 -15.16 25.79 21.46
N GLY A 180 -13.84 25.55 21.45
CA GLY A 180 -12.85 26.48 20.94
C GLY A 180 -12.55 26.28 19.46
N TYR A 181 -11.29 26.51 19.09
CA TYR A 181 -10.81 26.27 17.72
C TYR A 181 -9.49 25.49 17.71
N ALA A 182 -9.25 24.80 16.59
CA ALA A 182 -7.99 24.15 16.28
C ALA A 182 -7.53 24.60 14.89
N ASP A 183 -6.23 24.81 14.75
CA ASP A 183 -5.60 25.32 13.55
C ASP A 183 -4.81 24.21 12.86
N PHE A 184 -5.07 24.01 11.57
CA PHE A 184 -4.41 23.00 10.74
C PHE A 184 -3.61 23.70 9.65
N ASP A 185 -2.31 23.45 9.61
CA ASP A 185 -1.38 24.01 8.63
C ASP A 185 -0.51 22.91 8.03
N ASN A 186 0.18 23.24 6.94
CA ASN A 186 1.22 22.43 6.31
C ASN A 186 0.82 20.95 6.08
N TYR A 187 -0.41 20.74 5.61
CA TYR A 187 -0.88 19.41 5.23
C TYR A 187 -0.09 18.92 4.01
N THR A 188 0.66 17.85 4.20
CA THR A 188 1.50 17.24 3.15
C THR A 188 1.10 15.79 2.94
N VAL A 189 1.24 15.35 1.69
CA VAL A 189 1.11 13.94 1.30
C VAL A 189 2.41 13.57 0.60
N ASP A 190 3.18 12.68 1.22
CA ASP A 190 4.27 12.00 0.54
C ASP A 190 3.74 10.72 -0.12
N GLU A 191 4.18 10.49 -1.35
CA GLU A 191 3.80 9.37 -2.19
C GLU A 191 5.06 8.59 -2.57
N PRO A 192 5.61 7.76 -1.64
CA PRO A 192 6.89 7.05 -1.85
C PRO A 192 6.89 6.15 -3.08
N ARG A 193 5.68 5.75 -3.52
CA ARG A 193 5.42 4.89 -4.68
C ARG A 193 4.56 5.57 -5.76
N SER A 194 4.57 6.92 -5.83
CA SER A 194 3.82 7.72 -6.83
C SER A 194 4.20 7.39 -8.26
N ARG A 195 5.48 7.13 -8.49
CA ARG A 195 5.99 6.70 -9.78
C ARG A 195 5.78 5.19 -9.85
N GLY A 196 4.68 4.78 -10.48
CA GLY A 196 4.37 3.36 -10.68
C GLY A 196 5.61 2.59 -11.15
N ILE A 197 5.81 1.38 -10.65
CA ILE A 197 7.03 0.55 -10.74
C ILE A 197 8.06 1.04 -11.78
N GLU A 198 8.97 1.93 -11.37
CA GLU A 198 10.11 2.39 -12.18
C GLU A 198 11.19 1.29 -12.32
N ARG A 199 10.80 0.03 -12.40
CA ARG A 199 11.73 -1.04 -12.72
C ARG A 199 11.88 -1.09 -14.22
N GLU A 200 12.99 -0.56 -14.71
CA GLU A 200 13.40 -0.82 -16.07
C GLU A 200 13.48 -2.33 -16.29
N ILE A 201 13.03 -2.77 -17.46
CA ILE A 201 13.31 -4.12 -17.92
C ILE A 201 14.84 -4.22 -17.99
N PRO A 202 15.48 -5.26 -17.42
CA PRO A 202 16.94 -5.36 -17.37
C PRO A 202 17.51 -5.76 -18.75
N LEU A 203 17.22 -4.97 -19.77
CA LEU A 203 17.58 -5.20 -21.17
C LEU A 203 19.10 -5.28 -21.32
N GLY A 204 19.56 -6.28 -22.06
CA GLY A 204 20.98 -6.54 -22.28
C GLY A 204 21.70 -7.20 -21.10
N ARG A 205 21.10 -7.20 -19.90
CA ARG A 205 21.66 -7.77 -18.67
C ARG A 205 21.38 -9.27 -18.55
N THR A 206 22.19 -9.95 -17.75
CA THR A 206 22.00 -11.33 -17.33
C THR A 206 21.34 -11.38 -15.96
N ILE A 207 20.25 -12.13 -15.87
CA ILE A 207 19.44 -12.23 -14.66
C ILE A 207 19.24 -13.68 -14.22
N THR A 208 18.88 -13.85 -12.96
CA THR A 208 18.14 -15.02 -12.48
C THR A 208 16.66 -14.73 -12.41
N LEU A 209 15.85 -15.78 -12.48
CA LEU A 209 14.42 -15.73 -12.22
C LEU A 209 14.08 -16.68 -11.08
N THR A 210 13.37 -16.18 -10.08
CA THR A 210 12.83 -16.98 -8.96
C THR A 210 11.31 -16.87 -8.91
N SER A 211 10.65 -17.96 -8.58
CA SER A 211 9.21 -18.00 -8.34
C SER A 211 8.87 -17.12 -7.13
N GLY A 212 7.96 -16.17 -7.31
CA GLY A 212 7.44 -15.32 -6.24
C GLY A 212 6.59 -16.08 -5.22
N ALA A 213 6.14 -17.30 -5.54
CA ALA A 213 5.30 -18.11 -4.67
C ALA A 213 6.10 -18.88 -3.60
N ASP A 214 7.28 -19.40 -3.96
CA ASP A 214 8.06 -20.33 -3.12
C ASP A 214 9.59 -20.12 -3.19
N GLY A 215 10.07 -19.14 -3.96
CA GLY A 215 11.49 -18.85 -4.12
C GLY A 215 12.25 -19.84 -5.01
N SER A 216 11.58 -20.81 -5.64
CA SER A 216 12.23 -21.77 -6.54
C SER A 216 12.88 -21.07 -7.74
N VAL A 217 14.07 -21.52 -8.13
CA VAL A 217 14.91 -20.89 -9.18
C VAL A 217 14.61 -21.52 -10.54
N MET A 218 14.53 -20.69 -11.58
CA MET A 218 14.39 -21.15 -12.97
C MET A 218 15.73 -21.66 -13.49
N VAL A 219 15.76 -22.87 -14.06
CA VAL A 219 16.99 -23.52 -14.53
C VAL A 219 16.78 -24.11 -15.93
N ALA A 220 17.69 -23.76 -16.84
CA ALA A 220 17.79 -24.28 -18.19
C ALA A 220 18.49 -25.65 -18.20
N ARG A 221 17.72 -26.74 -18.28
CA ARG A 221 18.26 -28.10 -18.25
C ARG A 221 18.84 -28.49 -19.61
N THR A 222 20.11 -28.90 -19.62
CA THR A 222 20.83 -29.26 -20.85
C THR A 222 20.63 -30.71 -21.27
N ASP A 223 20.23 -31.56 -20.34
CA ASP A 223 19.96 -32.98 -20.59
C ASP A 223 18.58 -33.23 -21.20
N SER A 224 17.66 -32.26 -21.07
CA SER A 224 16.26 -32.41 -21.48
C SER A 224 15.72 -31.26 -22.33
N ASP A 225 16.54 -30.24 -22.60
CA ASP A 225 16.18 -29.02 -23.32
C ASP A 225 14.90 -28.34 -22.78
N LYS A 226 14.71 -28.42 -21.45
CA LYS A 226 13.54 -27.87 -20.75
C LYS A 226 13.92 -26.77 -19.78
N LEU A 227 13.00 -25.84 -19.57
CA LEU A 227 13.02 -24.96 -18.42
C LEU A 227 12.35 -25.66 -17.22
N VAL A 228 13.03 -25.71 -16.09
CA VAL A 228 12.49 -26.29 -14.85
C VAL A 228 12.61 -25.32 -13.68
N ASN A 229 11.78 -25.47 -12.66
CA ASN A 229 11.96 -24.83 -11.36
C ASN A 229 12.60 -25.81 -10.37
N LEU A 230 13.61 -25.37 -9.64
CA LEU A 230 14.27 -26.15 -8.58
C LEU A 230 14.22 -25.39 -7.26
N ALA A 231 14.22 -26.09 -6.13
CA ALA A 231 14.36 -25.45 -4.83
C ALA A 231 15.65 -24.60 -4.80
N ALA A 232 15.60 -23.44 -4.13
CA ALA A 232 16.80 -22.65 -3.91
C ALA A 232 17.80 -23.49 -3.10
N VAL A 233 19.04 -23.55 -3.55
CA VAL A 233 20.12 -24.29 -2.88
C VAL A 233 21.13 -23.26 -2.37
N ASP A 234 21.61 -23.45 -1.14
CA ASP A 234 22.71 -22.66 -0.60
C ASP A 234 24.00 -22.98 -1.37
N GLY A 235 24.41 -22.09 -2.27
CA GLY A 235 25.58 -22.35 -3.13
C GLY A 235 25.85 -21.37 -4.27
N GLY A 236 25.23 -20.19 -4.28
CA GLY A 236 25.35 -19.24 -5.37
C GLY A 236 24.51 -19.61 -6.60
N VAL A 237 24.50 -18.73 -7.59
CA VAL A 237 23.67 -18.87 -8.79
C VAL A 237 24.37 -19.79 -9.80
N SER A 238 23.78 -20.96 -10.07
CA SER A 238 24.25 -21.86 -11.13
C SER A 238 24.26 -21.16 -12.50
N HIS A 239 25.26 -21.45 -13.33
CA HIS A 239 25.33 -20.99 -14.73
C HIS A 239 24.06 -21.35 -15.53
N ASP A 240 23.44 -22.48 -15.23
CA ASP A 240 22.21 -22.92 -15.89
C ASP A 240 20.96 -22.17 -15.39
N ALA A 241 21.07 -21.34 -14.35
CA ALA A 241 19.98 -20.49 -13.84
C ALA A 241 20.02 -19.05 -14.37
N GLN A 242 20.91 -18.76 -15.32
CA GLN A 242 21.18 -17.42 -15.80
C GLN A 242 20.66 -17.22 -17.22
N PHE A 243 19.98 -16.08 -17.42
CA PHE A 243 19.36 -15.72 -18.69
C PHE A 243 19.70 -14.28 -19.06
N ARG A 244 20.25 -14.08 -20.25
CA ARG A 244 20.37 -12.77 -20.86
C ARG A 244 19.01 -12.30 -21.37
N VAL A 245 18.63 -11.08 -20.98
CA VAL A 245 17.38 -10.44 -21.45
C VAL A 245 17.66 -9.71 -22.75
N VAL A 246 17.13 -10.23 -23.85
CA VAL A 246 17.31 -9.68 -25.19
C VAL A 246 16.14 -8.76 -25.51
N ASP A 247 16.42 -7.51 -25.89
CA ASP A 247 15.40 -6.54 -26.28
C ASP A 247 14.79 -6.87 -27.64
N LEU A 248 13.45 -6.91 -27.70
CA LEU A 248 12.66 -7.08 -28.91
C LEU A 248 11.76 -5.87 -29.21
N GLY A 249 11.93 -4.77 -28.45
CA GLY A 249 11.11 -3.56 -28.53
C GLY A 249 9.73 -3.71 -27.90
N LEU A 250 9.02 -2.59 -27.69
CA LEU A 250 7.65 -2.56 -27.16
C LEU A 250 7.48 -3.26 -25.80
N GLY A 251 8.53 -3.30 -24.98
CA GLY A 251 8.55 -4.02 -23.70
C GLY A 251 8.55 -5.55 -23.83
N ARG A 252 8.90 -6.07 -25.02
CA ARG A 252 9.02 -7.51 -25.28
C ARG A 252 10.47 -7.93 -25.15
N VAL A 253 10.65 -9.17 -24.69
CA VAL A 253 11.98 -9.74 -24.49
C VAL A 253 12.04 -11.17 -25.02
N ALA A 254 13.25 -11.61 -25.36
CA ALA A 254 13.60 -13.02 -25.37
C ALA A 254 14.56 -13.31 -24.21
N LEU A 255 14.47 -14.51 -23.64
CA LEU A 255 15.36 -14.96 -22.58
C LEU A 255 16.32 -15.99 -23.16
N LYS A 256 17.62 -15.67 -23.13
CA LYS A 256 18.69 -16.47 -23.74
C LYS A 256 19.58 -17.05 -22.66
N ASP A 257 19.70 -18.37 -22.60
CA ASP A 257 20.64 -19.02 -21.67
C ASP A 257 22.10 -18.67 -22.04
N LEU A 258 23.03 -18.94 -21.13
CA LEU A 258 24.45 -18.64 -21.36
C LEU A 258 25.12 -19.52 -22.44
N ARG A 259 24.44 -20.58 -22.90
CA ARG A 259 24.88 -21.43 -24.02
C ARG A 259 24.36 -20.94 -25.38
N GLY A 260 23.53 -19.91 -25.36
CA GLY A 260 23.03 -19.24 -26.54
C GLY A 260 21.67 -19.72 -27.06
N ARG A 261 20.98 -20.59 -26.30
CA ARG A 261 19.63 -21.07 -26.62
C ARG A 261 18.58 -20.14 -26.04
N PHE A 262 17.46 -19.99 -26.72
CA PHE A 262 16.33 -19.16 -26.28
C PHE A 262 15.26 -20.00 -25.61
N LEU A 263 14.60 -19.43 -24.60
CA LEU A 263 13.33 -19.98 -24.12
C LEU A 263 12.28 -19.88 -25.23
N ALA A 264 11.63 -21.00 -25.53
CA ALA A 264 10.62 -21.14 -26.56
C ALA A 264 9.35 -21.78 -25.99
N VAL A 265 8.19 -21.33 -26.47
CA VAL A 265 6.88 -21.86 -26.10
C VAL A 265 6.24 -22.56 -27.29
N ALA A 266 5.92 -23.84 -27.12
CA ALA A 266 5.13 -24.64 -28.05
C ALA A 266 4.16 -25.51 -27.25
N ASP A 267 2.87 -25.47 -27.61
CA ASP A 267 1.79 -26.24 -26.96
C ASP A 267 1.75 -26.11 -25.42
N GLY A 268 2.15 -24.94 -24.90
CA GLY A 268 2.19 -24.63 -23.46
C GLY A 268 3.43 -25.14 -22.73
N ALA A 269 4.28 -25.96 -23.35
CA ALA A 269 5.57 -26.34 -22.82
C ALA A 269 6.62 -25.24 -23.06
N VAL A 270 7.57 -25.09 -22.12
CA VAL A 270 8.72 -24.18 -22.27
C VAL A 270 10.00 -25.00 -22.48
N THR A 271 10.63 -24.82 -23.64
CA THR A 271 11.86 -25.53 -24.04
C THR A 271 12.99 -24.56 -24.35
N LEU A 272 14.20 -25.09 -24.52
CA LEU A 272 15.40 -24.36 -24.93
C LEU A 272 15.66 -24.64 -26.41
N ARG A 273 15.75 -23.58 -27.22
CA ARG A 273 15.91 -23.70 -28.67
C ARG A 273 17.13 -22.91 -29.16
N ASP A 274 18.01 -23.59 -29.88
CA ASP A 274 19.01 -22.91 -30.70
C ASP A 274 18.35 -22.40 -31.98
N LEU A 275 18.47 -21.10 -32.24
CA LEU A 275 17.92 -20.45 -33.43
C LEU A 275 18.95 -20.36 -34.57
N SER A 276 20.18 -20.83 -34.37
CA SER A 276 21.25 -20.84 -35.38
C SER A 276 21.46 -19.47 -36.05
N GLY A 277 21.36 -18.39 -35.26
CA GLY A 277 21.50 -17.02 -35.72
C GLY A 277 20.22 -16.35 -36.24
N ALA A 278 19.10 -17.08 -36.38
CA ALA A 278 17.82 -16.47 -36.69
C ALA A 278 17.31 -15.62 -35.50
N PRO A 279 16.60 -14.50 -35.76
CA PRO A 279 16.02 -13.69 -34.70
C PRO A 279 14.85 -14.43 -33.99
N PRO A 280 14.59 -14.15 -32.70
CA PRO A 280 13.44 -14.68 -31.99
C PRO A 280 12.10 -14.41 -32.70
N GLY A 281 11.26 -15.43 -32.83
CA GLY A 281 9.90 -15.30 -33.34
C GLY A 281 8.87 -15.17 -32.21
N LYS A 282 7.58 -15.32 -32.52
CA LYS A 282 6.52 -15.34 -31.49
C LYS A 282 6.71 -16.46 -30.46
N GLY A 283 7.29 -17.59 -30.87
CA GLY A 283 7.59 -18.73 -30.01
C GLY A 283 8.58 -18.39 -28.88
N GLU A 284 9.53 -17.52 -29.17
CA GLU A 284 10.65 -17.19 -28.27
C GLU A 284 10.51 -15.79 -27.62
N SER A 285 9.34 -15.16 -27.80
CA SER A 285 9.08 -13.80 -27.33
C SER A 285 8.10 -13.77 -26.16
N PHE A 286 8.38 -12.90 -25.19
CA PHE A 286 7.56 -12.67 -24.01
C PHE A 286 7.26 -11.18 -23.84
N GLN A 287 6.02 -10.82 -23.52
CA GLN A 287 5.73 -9.50 -22.98
C GLN A 287 6.18 -9.46 -21.53
N TRP A 288 7.08 -8.52 -21.21
CA TRP A 288 7.49 -8.24 -19.84
C TRP A 288 6.46 -7.33 -19.17
N ILE A 289 6.00 -7.71 -17.97
CA ILE A 289 5.02 -6.94 -17.21
C ILE A 289 5.50 -6.83 -15.77
N ASN A 290 5.79 -5.61 -15.31
CA ASN A 290 6.07 -5.34 -13.91
C ASN A 290 4.76 -5.24 -13.11
N LEU A 291 4.70 -5.91 -11.95
CA LEU A 291 3.60 -5.81 -10.99
C LEU A 291 3.97 -4.94 -9.78
N LEU A 292 2.95 -4.30 -9.18
CA LEU A 292 3.13 -3.22 -8.17
C LEU A 292 3.99 -3.59 -6.95
N ARG A 293 4.15 -4.88 -6.65
CA ARG A 293 4.96 -5.39 -5.51
C ARG A 293 6.33 -5.93 -5.93
N GLY A 294 6.80 -5.53 -7.11
CA GLY A 294 8.11 -5.93 -7.63
C GLY A 294 8.15 -7.31 -8.30
N ASP A 295 7.05 -8.05 -8.30
CA ASP A 295 6.96 -9.27 -9.12
C ASP A 295 6.91 -8.90 -10.61
N THR A 296 7.29 -9.83 -11.46
CA THR A 296 7.28 -9.75 -12.92
C THR A 296 6.45 -10.91 -13.47
N LEU A 297 5.61 -10.61 -14.45
CA LEU A 297 4.96 -11.61 -15.29
C LEU A 297 5.65 -11.64 -16.65
N LEU A 298 5.70 -12.84 -17.23
CA LEU A 298 6.21 -13.07 -18.57
C LEU A 298 5.09 -13.72 -19.38
N MET A 299 4.45 -12.96 -20.27
CA MET A 299 3.38 -13.50 -21.13
C MET A 299 3.98 -13.97 -22.46
N ALA A 300 3.90 -15.26 -22.76
CA ALA A 300 4.35 -15.81 -24.03
C ALA A 300 3.51 -15.28 -25.19
N LEU A 301 4.15 -14.75 -26.23
CA LEU A 301 3.45 -14.27 -27.42
C LEU A 301 2.95 -15.39 -28.33
N ALA A 302 3.41 -16.63 -28.11
CA ALA A 302 2.96 -17.81 -28.85
C ALA A 302 1.49 -18.13 -28.59
N ASN A 303 1.02 -17.99 -27.34
CA ASN A 303 -0.31 -18.42 -26.92
C ASN A 303 -1.04 -17.45 -25.97
N HIS A 304 -0.43 -16.31 -25.64
CA HIS A 304 -0.95 -15.30 -24.71
C HIS A 304 -1.27 -15.85 -23.30
N ARG A 305 -0.43 -16.80 -22.85
CA ARG A 305 -0.43 -17.32 -21.48
C ARG A 305 0.84 -16.90 -20.76
N TYR A 306 0.78 -16.84 -19.44
CA TYR A 306 1.91 -16.48 -18.61
C TYR A 306 2.74 -17.72 -18.30
N LEU A 307 4.08 -17.55 -18.22
CA LEU A 307 4.92 -18.55 -17.58
C LEU A 307 4.41 -18.83 -16.17
N THR A 308 4.48 -20.08 -15.76
CA THR A 308 4.09 -20.51 -14.43
C THR A 308 4.89 -21.73 -13.99
N THR A 309 5.22 -21.74 -12.71
CA THR A 309 5.69 -22.92 -11.98
C THR A 309 4.53 -23.64 -11.31
N GLU A 310 4.77 -24.84 -10.79
CA GLU A 310 3.91 -25.47 -9.80
C GLU A 310 4.52 -25.25 -8.39
N PRO A 311 3.97 -24.33 -7.57
CA PRO A 311 4.55 -23.99 -6.27
C PRO A 311 4.74 -25.21 -5.37
N GLY A 312 5.92 -25.31 -4.75
CA GLY A 312 6.29 -26.41 -3.85
C GLY A 312 6.64 -27.72 -4.57
N LYS A 313 6.64 -27.76 -5.91
CA LYS A 313 7.01 -28.94 -6.70
C LYS A 313 8.08 -28.58 -7.73
N PRO A 314 9.32 -29.08 -7.59
CA PRO A 314 10.32 -28.97 -8.65
C PRO A 314 9.83 -29.68 -9.91
N GLY A 315 9.91 -29.03 -11.07
CA GLY A 315 9.33 -29.57 -12.28
C GLY A 315 9.42 -28.66 -13.49
N PRO A 316 8.77 -29.04 -14.59
CA PRO A 316 8.76 -28.24 -15.81
C PRO A 316 8.03 -26.90 -15.59
N VAL A 317 8.61 -25.83 -16.12
CA VAL A 317 7.93 -24.54 -16.25
C VAL A 317 7.07 -24.58 -17.50
N THR A 318 5.86 -24.08 -17.40
CA THR A 318 4.89 -24.07 -18.52
C THR A 318 4.42 -22.65 -18.80
N ALA A 319 3.86 -22.40 -19.98
CA ALA A 319 3.20 -21.15 -20.33
C ALA A 319 1.68 -21.40 -20.46
N THR A 320 1.02 -21.60 -19.32
CA THR A 320 -0.40 -22.01 -19.26
C THR A 320 -1.26 -21.11 -18.37
N ALA A 321 -0.65 -20.31 -17.49
CA ALA A 321 -1.39 -19.46 -16.57
C ALA A 321 -2.16 -18.35 -17.31
N THR A 322 -3.33 -17.98 -16.79
CA THR A 322 -4.17 -16.89 -17.31
C THR A 322 -3.86 -15.54 -16.67
N GLY A 323 -3.08 -15.52 -15.60
CA GLY A 323 -2.68 -14.34 -14.85
C GLY A 323 -2.24 -14.69 -13.42
N PRO A 324 -1.86 -13.69 -12.61
CA PRO A 324 -1.54 -13.89 -11.20
C PRO A 324 -2.82 -14.17 -10.40
N THR A 325 -2.72 -15.04 -9.38
CA THR A 325 -3.78 -15.15 -8.38
C THR A 325 -3.79 -13.92 -7.47
N PRO A 326 -4.92 -13.58 -6.79
CA PRO A 326 -4.96 -12.44 -5.89
C PRO A 326 -3.87 -12.47 -4.80
N ALA A 327 -3.59 -13.66 -4.26
CA ALA A 327 -2.53 -13.87 -3.28
C ALA A 327 -1.12 -14.00 -3.90
N ARG A 328 -1.01 -14.01 -5.23
CA ARG A 328 0.24 -14.18 -6.02
C ARG A 328 1.00 -15.48 -5.78
N LYS A 329 0.39 -16.43 -5.08
CA LYS A 329 0.97 -17.75 -4.78
C LYS A 329 0.71 -18.80 -5.87
N GLY A 330 0.24 -18.40 -7.05
CA GLY A 330 -0.14 -19.31 -8.14
C GLY A 330 0.99 -19.76 -9.07
N GLY A 331 2.25 -19.34 -8.83
CA GLY A 331 3.42 -19.73 -9.64
C GLY A 331 3.70 -18.88 -10.88
N ALA A 332 2.79 -17.97 -11.26
CA ALA A 332 2.97 -17.11 -12.43
C ALA A 332 3.77 -15.82 -12.18
N CYS A 333 4.02 -15.49 -10.92
CA CYS A 333 4.76 -14.30 -10.50
C CYS A 333 6.23 -14.66 -10.31
N PHE A 334 7.15 -13.88 -10.86
CA PHE A 334 8.60 -14.09 -10.73
C PHE A 334 9.28 -12.87 -10.13
N LYS A 335 10.38 -13.08 -9.40
CA LYS A 335 11.36 -12.06 -9.06
C LYS A 335 12.60 -12.29 -9.89
N TRP A 336 13.40 -11.24 -10.06
CA TRP A 336 14.66 -11.33 -10.80
C TRP A 336 15.75 -10.53 -10.10
N GLN A 337 17.00 -10.93 -10.35
CA GLN A 337 18.20 -10.23 -9.90
C GLN A 337 19.26 -10.28 -10.99
N VAL A 338 19.99 -9.17 -11.17
CA VAL A 338 21.16 -9.10 -12.06
C VAL A 338 22.33 -9.82 -11.40
N VAL A 339 23.08 -10.61 -12.18
CA VAL A 339 24.17 -11.47 -11.69
C VAL A 339 25.54 -11.17 -12.30
N GLU A 340 25.68 -9.96 -12.85
CA GLU A 340 26.90 -9.47 -13.51
C GLU A 340 27.76 -8.61 -12.60
#